data_AF-A0A1Q5MPS1-F1
#
_entry.id   AF-A0A1Q5MPS1-F1
#
_cell.length_a   1.000
_cell.length_b   1.000
_cell.length_c   1.000
_cell.angle_alpha   90.00
_cell.angle_beta   90.00
_cell.angle_gamma   90.00
#
_symmetry.space_group_name_H-M   'P 1'
#
loop_
_entity.id
_entity.type
_entity.pdbx_description
1 polymer ?
#
loop_
_entity_poly.entity_id
_entity_poly.type
_entity_poly.pdbx_seq_one_letter_code
_entity_poly.pdbx_strand_id
1 'polypeptide(L)'
;MTDYRLAVELRPDSASTLTARGVAHRLLGHYAEALADLTRSIALDTDDAWTHYETAVAMSALGHPDGDHHLARAVDLLGSPAAGKRDAFEADNLVLAYCLWGRWEQAEQHLAEFLNAAQPPGQVRVLIIALRSLVPVIPSTEPRIAAFCRPLEERLTVPAP
;
A
#
# COMPACT_ATOMS: atom_id res chain seq x y z
N MET A 1 24.52 18.86 -11.31
CA MET A 1 24.70 18.65 -9.87
C MET A 1 24.17 17.25 -9.58
N THR A 2 24.97 16.19 -9.78
CA THR A 2 25.73 15.46 -8.72
C THR A 2 24.78 14.98 -7.62
N ASP A 3 24.43 13.70 -7.45
CA ASP A 3 25.10 12.42 -7.74
C ASP A 3 24.07 11.28 -7.96
N TYR A 4 24.00 10.72 -9.17
CA TYR A 4 23.39 9.39 -9.43
C TYR A 4 24.42 8.25 -9.28
N ARG A 5 25.55 8.53 -8.63
CA ARG A 5 26.75 7.67 -8.59
C ARG A 5 27.13 7.16 -7.19
N LEU A 6 26.21 7.25 -6.22
CA LEU A 6 26.24 6.28 -5.12
C LEU A 6 25.63 4.98 -5.65
N ALA A 7 26.51 4.23 -6.30
CA ALA A 7 26.38 2.82 -6.56
C ALA A 7 26.16 2.11 -5.21
N VAL A 8 24.90 2.02 -4.80
CA VAL A 8 24.47 0.84 -4.05
C VAL A 8 24.56 -0.29 -5.08
N GLU A 9 25.39 -1.28 -4.80
CA GLU A 9 25.24 -2.60 -5.42
C GLU A 9 23.82 -3.08 -5.11
N LEU A 10 22.85 -2.65 -5.90
CA LEU A 10 21.53 -3.23 -5.90
C LEU A 10 21.76 -4.64 -6.40
N ARG A 11 21.87 -5.58 -5.46
CA ARG A 11 21.74 -7.00 -5.78
C ARG A 11 20.43 -7.09 -6.57
N PRO A 12 20.47 -7.46 -7.86
CA PRO A 12 19.29 -7.40 -8.73
C PRO A 12 18.12 -8.26 -8.22
N ASP A 13 18.40 -9.14 -7.25
CA ASP A 13 17.46 -10.01 -6.57
C ASP A 13 17.45 -9.80 -5.04
N SER A 14 17.63 -8.56 -4.54
CA SER A 14 17.30 -8.25 -3.14
C SER A 14 15.79 -8.13 -2.95
N ALA A 15 15.27 -8.45 -1.75
CA ALA A 15 13.84 -8.36 -1.43
C ALA A 15 13.27 -6.97 -1.82
N SER A 16 13.88 -5.88 -1.35
CA SER A 16 13.41 -4.53 -1.65
C SER A 16 13.42 -4.17 -3.15
N THR A 17 14.39 -4.68 -3.92
CA THR A 17 14.45 -4.47 -5.38
C THR A 17 13.34 -5.23 -6.10
N LEU A 18 13.09 -6.48 -5.69
CA LEU A 18 12.00 -7.30 -6.22
C LEU A 18 10.64 -6.68 -5.88
N THR A 19 10.45 -6.19 -4.66
CA THR A 19 9.24 -5.46 -4.26
C THR A 19 9.03 -4.22 -5.11
N ALA A 20 10.04 -3.37 -5.25
CA ALA A 20 9.94 -2.17 -6.08
C ALA A 20 9.61 -2.48 -7.55
N ARG A 21 10.22 -3.54 -8.12
CA ARG A 21 9.92 -3.98 -9.49
C ARG A 21 8.50 -4.55 -9.60
N GLY A 22 8.05 -5.31 -8.61
CA GLY A 22 6.69 -5.82 -8.53
C GLY A 22 5.64 -4.71 -8.47
N VAL A 23 5.87 -3.67 -7.65
CA VAL A 23 5.01 -2.47 -7.61
C VAL A 23 4.98 -1.77 -8.96
N ALA A 24 6.14 -1.60 -9.61
CA ALA A 24 6.19 -0.99 -10.94
C ALA A 24 5.37 -1.80 -11.96
N HIS A 25 5.50 -3.12 -11.98
CA HIS A 25 4.69 -4.00 -12.83
C HIS A 25 3.20 -3.88 -12.53
N ARG A 26 2.79 -3.85 -11.26
CA ARG A 26 1.39 -3.65 -10.86
C ARG A 26 0.84 -2.32 -11.37
N LEU A 27 1.58 -1.23 -11.20
CA LEU A 27 1.16 0.10 -11.66
C LEU A 27 1.04 0.18 -13.19
N LEU A 28 1.78 -0.66 -13.92
CA LEU A 28 1.67 -0.83 -15.36
C LEU A 28 0.57 -1.83 -15.79
N GLY A 29 -0.13 -2.46 -14.84
CA GLY A 29 -1.17 -3.47 -15.12
C GLY A 29 -0.61 -4.87 -15.43
N HIS A 30 0.69 -5.08 -15.29
CA HIS A 30 1.37 -6.37 -15.50
C HIS A 30 1.30 -7.23 -14.22
N TYR A 31 0.08 -7.64 -13.85
CA TYR A 31 -0.16 -8.25 -12.53
C TYR A 31 0.51 -9.62 -12.35
N ALA A 32 0.67 -10.40 -13.42
CA ALA A 32 1.33 -11.72 -13.34
C ALA A 32 2.83 -11.58 -13.07
N GLU A 33 3.50 -10.65 -13.76
CA GLU A 33 4.90 -10.30 -13.53
C GLU A 33 5.09 -9.69 -12.15
N ALA A 34 4.18 -8.82 -11.72
CA ALA A 34 4.18 -8.27 -10.36
C ALA A 34 4.13 -9.38 -9.32
N LEU A 35 3.18 -10.32 -9.45
CA LEU A 35 3.04 -11.42 -8.52
C LEU A 35 4.28 -12.32 -8.47
N ALA A 36 4.92 -12.58 -9.62
CA ALA A 36 6.14 -13.38 -9.68
C ALA A 36 7.30 -12.73 -8.91
N ASP A 37 7.49 -11.42 -9.07
CA ASP A 37 8.54 -10.68 -8.35
C ASP A 37 8.25 -10.57 -6.85
N LEU A 38 7.00 -10.25 -6.48
CA LEU A 38 6.59 -10.14 -5.09
C LEU A 38 6.70 -11.47 -4.35
N THR A 39 6.35 -12.58 -5.00
CA THR A 39 6.51 -13.94 -4.43
C THR A 39 7.99 -14.24 -4.14
N ARG A 40 8.90 -13.84 -5.04
CA ARG A 40 10.35 -13.99 -4.79
C ARG A 40 10.83 -13.08 -3.68
N SER A 41 10.28 -11.86 -3.58
CA SER A 41 10.60 -10.94 -2.48
C SER A 41 10.20 -11.54 -1.12
N ILE A 42 8.98 -12.07 -1.00
CA ILE A 42 8.49 -12.73 0.23
C ILE A 42 9.37 -13.92 0.62
N ALA A 43 9.89 -14.66 -0.35
CA ALA A 43 10.81 -15.78 -0.07
C ALA A 43 12.16 -15.33 0.51
N LEU A 44 12.55 -14.07 0.33
CA LEU A 44 13.78 -13.48 0.86
C LEU A 44 13.54 -12.71 2.16
N ASP A 45 12.39 -12.05 2.29
CA ASP A 45 11.96 -11.33 3.47
C ASP A 45 10.45 -11.56 3.70
N THR A 46 10.13 -12.40 4.69
CA THR A 46 8.76 -12.81 5.00
C THR A 46 7.99 -11.79 5.83
N ASP A 47 8.67 -10.75 6.32
CA ASP A 47 8.12 -9.83 7.32
C ASP A 47 7.92 -8.40 6.76
N ASP A 48 8.04 -8.22 5.44
CA ASP A 48 7.69 -6.97 4.79
C ASP A 48 6.19 -6.85 4.52
N ALA A 49 5.51 -6.08 5.36
CA ALA A 49 4.07 -5.83 5.26
C ALA A 49 3.67 -5.23 3.89
N TRP A 50 4.52 -4.38 3.31
CA TRP A 50 4.21 -3.74 2.04
C TRP A 50 4.21 -4.76 0.89
N THR A 51 5.20 -5.65 0.85
CA THR A 51 5.22 -6.75 -0.13
C THR A 51 4.00 -7.65 0.00
N HIS A 52 3.57 -7.96 1.23
CA HIS A 52 2.33 -8.73 1.45
C HIS A 52 1.10 -7.99 0.90
N TYR A 53 0.94 -6.70 1.20
CA TYR A 53 -0.16 -5.91 0.65
C TYR A 53 -0.14 -5.89 -0.89
N GLU A 54 1.01 -5.61 -1.50
CA GLU A 54 1.11 -5.54 -2.97
C GLU A 54 0.86 -6.89 -3.64
N THR A 55 1.22 -7.99 -2.96
CA THR A 55 0.89 -9.34 -3.40
C THR A 55 -0.62 -9.55 -3.43
N ALA A 56 -1.33 -9.11 -2.39
CA ALA A 56 -2.78 -9.21 -2.34
C ALA A 56 -3.47 -8.36 -3.42
N VAL A 57 -2.93 -7.19 -3.75
CA VAL A 57 -3.45 -6.36 -4.85
C VAL A 57 -3.28 -7.07 -6.20
N ALA A 58 -2.09 -7.60 -6.48
CA ALA A 58 -1.82 -8.36 -7.69
C ALA A 58 -2.71 -9.62 -7.80
N MET A 59 -2.86 -10.36 -6.69
CA MET A 59 -3.75 -11.52 -6.61
C MET A 59 -5.21 -11.15 -6.84
N SER A 60 -5.70 -10.05 -6.26
CA SER A 60 -7.08 -9.57 -6.48
C SER A 60 -7.33 -9.24 -7.94
N ALA A 61 -6.39 -8.54 -8.60
CA ALA A 61 -6.48 -8.22 -10.02
C ALA A 61 -6.50 -9.48 -10.90
N LEU A 62 -5.81 -10.55 -10.48
CA LEU A 62 -5.78 -11.84 -11.18
C LEU A 62 -6.94 -12.78 -10.79
N GLY A 63 -7.79 -12.41 -9.84
CA GLY A 63 -8.86 -13.27 -9.32
C GLY A 63 -8.34 -14.49 -8.52
N HIS A 64 -7.15 -14.39 -7.94
CA HIS A 64 -6.54 -15.46 -7.15
C HIS A 64 -7.13 -15.50 -5.72
N PRO A 65 -7.52 -16.67 -5.20
CA PRO A 65 -8.26 -16.77 -3.94
C PRO A 65 -7.44 -16.45 -2.68
N ASP A 66 -6.11 -16.54 -2.75
CA ASP A 66 -5.24 -16.41 -1.56
C ASP A 66 -4.89 -14.96 -1.17
N GLY A 67 -5.52 -13.96 -1.79
CA GLY A 67 -5.26 -12.54 -1.46
C GLY A 67 -5.51 -12.21 0.01
N ASP A 68 -6.55 -12.80 0.61
CA ASP A 68 -6.93 -12.61 2.01
C ASP A 68 -5.84 -13.05 2.99
N HIS A 69 -5.08 -14.11 2.65
CA HIS A 69 -3.97 -14.57 3.49
C HIS A 69 -2.85 -13.52 3.55
N HIS A 70 -2.52 -12.93 2.40
CA HIS A 70 -1.53 -11.86 2.34
C HIS A 70 -2.01 -10.58 3.02
N LEU A 71 -3.30 -10.26 2.93
CA LEU A 71 -3.89 -9.14 3.67
C LEU A 71 -3.84 -9.34 5.19
N ALA A 72 -4.17 -10.55 5.66
CA ALA A 72 -4.03 -10.90 7.07
C ALA A 72 -2.60 -10.68 7.56
N ARG A 73 -1.62 -11.20 6.80
CA ARG A 73 -0.21 -11.06 7.14
C ARG A 73 0.25 -9.60 7.14
N ALA A 74 -0.15 -8.80 6.16
CA ALA A 74 0.17 -7.38 6.10
C ALA A 74 -0.37 -6.63 7.33
N VAL A 75 -1.63 -6.86 7.70
CA VAL A 75 -2.26 -6.24 8.88
C VAL A 75 -1.56 -6.65 10.17
N ASP A 76 -1.24 -7.94 10.33
CA ASP A 76 -0.54 -8.45 11.52
C ASP A 76 0.84 -7.81 11.68
N LEU A 77 1.59 -7.68 10.58
CA LEU A 77 2.90 -7.05 10.57
C LEU A 77 2.81 -5.55 10.90
N LEU A 78 1.84 -4.82 10.34
CA LEU A 78 1.61 -3.39 10.63
C LEU A 78 1.11 -3.13 12.07
N GLY A 79 0.38 -4.10 12.64
CA GLY A 79 -0.11 -4.06 14.02
C GLY A 79 0.94 -4.44 15.07
N SER A 80 2.06 -5.05 14.67
CA SER A 80 3.08 -5.54 15.59
C SER A 80 3.98 -4.41 16.11
N PRO A 81 4.29 -4.35 17.42
CA PRO A 81 5.28 -3.41 17.98
C PRO A 81 6.71 -3.69 17.48
N ALA A 82 6.94 -4.85 16.84
CA ALA A 82 8.20 -5.19 16.19
C ALA A 82 8.37 -4.56 14.79
N ALA A 83 7.34 -3.88 14.26
CA ALA A 83 7.46 -3.01 13.09
C ALA A 83 8.32 -1.80 13.47
N GLY A 84 9.63 -2.02 13.50
CA GLY A 84 10.63 -1.01 13.80
C GLY A 84 10.56 0.11 12.78
N LYS A 85 10.36 1.34 13.30
CA LYS A 85 10.12 2.58 12.55
C LYS A 85 8.94 2.46 11.58
N ARG A 86 7.74 2.71 12.13
CA ARG A 86 6.60 3.19 11.37
C ARG A 86 7.02 4.40 10.55
N ASP A 87 7.49 4.17 9.34
CA ASP A 87 7.61 5.26 8.38
C ASP A 87 6.19 5.72 8.06
N ALA A 88 6.01 7.01 7.83
CA ALA A 88 4.72 7.64 7.55
C ALA A 88 3.91 6.91 6.45
N PHE A 89 4.60 6.25 5.52
CA PHE A 89 4.00 5.42 4.47
C PHE A 89 3.23 4.19 4.99
N GLU A 90 3.53 3.67 6.18
CA GLU A 90 2.99 2.39 6.67
C GLU A 90 1.61 2.50 7.33
N ALA A 91 1.28 3.65 7.93
CA ALA A 91 -0.06 3.84 8.54
C ALA A 91 -1.16 3.84 7.46
N ASP A 92 -0.86 4.40 6.30
CA ASP A 92 -1.75 4.45 5.13
C ASP A 92 -2.03 3.04 4.60
N ASN A 93 -1.08 2.12 4.78
CA ASN A 93 -1.19 0.74 4.32
C ASN A 93 -2.29 -0.04 5.04
N LEU A 94 -2.64 0.28 6.29
CA LEU A 94 -3.76 -0.36 6.99
C LEU A 94 -5.11 0.02 6.37
N VAL A 95 -5.32 1.31 6.07
CA VAL A 95 -6.54 1.78 5.40
C VAL A 95 -6.69 1.07 4.05
N LEU A 96 -5.60 1.02 3.27
CA LEU A 96 -5.58 0.38 1.97
C LEU A 96 -5.82 -1.14 2.06
N ALA A 97 -5.16 -1.83 2.99
CA ALA A 97 -5.31 -3.27 3.19
C ALA A 97 -6.76 -3.62 3.55
N TYR A 98 -7.39 -2.89 4.47
CA TYR A 98 -8.78 -3.13 4.83
C TYR A 98 -9.78 -2.77 3.71
N CYS A 99 -9.50 -1.73 2.92
CA CYS A 99 -10.28 -1.42 1.72
C CYS A 99 -10.22 -2.57 0.71
N LEU A 100 -9.02 -3.08 0.42
CA LEU A 100 -8.85 -4.23 -0.49
C LEU A 100 -9.54 -5.48 0.05
N TRP A 101 -9.50 -5.70 1.36
CA TRP A 101 -10.15 -6.83 2.03
C TRP A 101 -11.67 -6.70 2.14
N GLY A 102 -12.26 -5.56 1.76
CA GLY A 102 -13.69 -5.29 1.97
C GLY A 102 -14.11 -5.14 3.44
N ARG A 103 -13.14 -4.91 4.34
CA ARG A 103 -13.35 -4.70 5.79
C ARG A 103 -13.54 -3.22 6.08
N TRP A 104 -14.68 -2.71 5.64
CA TRP A 104 -14.94 -1.26 5.60
C TRP A 104 -14.98 -0.58 6.96
N GLU A 105 -15.49 -1.24 7.99
CA GLU A 105 -15.55 -0.69 9.35
C GLU A 105 -14.15 -0.40 9.90
N GLN A 106 -13.23 -1.36 9.74
CA GLN A 106 -11.83 -1.20 10.12
C GLN A 106 -11.13 -0.13 9.28
N ALA A 107 -11.42 -0.09 7.97
CA ALA A 107 -10.87 0.94 7.08
C ALA A 107 -11.31 2.35 7.49
N GLU A 108 -12.58 2.53 7.87
CA GLU A 108 -13.14 3.80 8.37
C GLU A 108 -12.50 4.21 9.70
N GLN A 109 -12.33 3.26 10.62
CA GLN A 109 -11.67 3.52 11.90
C GLN A 109 -10.24 4.03 11.69
N HIS A 110 -9.44 3.35 10.87
CA HIS A 110 -8.07 3.77 10.61
C HIS A 110 -7.97 5.05 9.78
N LEU A 111 -8.92 5.31 8.88
CA LEU A 111 -9.01 6.59 8.20
C LEU A 111 -9.27 7.72 9.20
N ALA A 112 -10.18 7.51 10.17
CA ALA A 112 -10.44 8.50 11.22
C ALA A 112 -9.22 8.74 12.10
N GLU A 113 -8.46 7.69 12.46
CA GLU A 113 -7.19 7.81 13.17
C GLU A 113 -6.15 8.59 12.36
N PHE A 114 -6.00 8.26 11.06
CA PHE A 114 -5.11 8.97 10.13
C PHE A 114 -5.48 10.45 10.03
N LEU A 115 -6.78 10.75 9.93
CA LEU A 115 -7.26 12.12 9.95
C LEU A 115 -6.96 12.76 11.31
N ASN A 116 -7.24 12.13 12.44
CA ASN A 116 -6.98 12.78 13.74
C ASN A 116 -5.48 13.05 14.00
N ALA A 117 -4.59 12.32 13.34
CA ALA A 117 -3.17 12.66 13.32
C ALA A 117 -2.89 13.91 12.46
N ALA A 118 -1.98 14.76 12.92
CA ALA A 118 -1.55 15.97 12.20
C ALA A 118 -0.64 15.62 11.02
N GLN A 119 -1.18 14.89 10.03
CA GLN A 119 -0.43 14.38 8.89
C GLN A 119 -0.02 15.52 7.95
N PRO A 120 1.22 15.51 7.42
CA PRO A 120 1.65 16.49 6.44
C PRO A 120 0.81 16.38 5.15
N PRO A 121 0.54 17.49 4.44
CA PRO A 121 -0.25 17.47 3.20
C PRO A 121 0.27 16.52 2.13
N GLY A 122 1.59 16.26 2.08
CA GLY A 122 2.18 15.29 1.17
C GLY A 122 1.68 13.86 1.39
N GLN A 123 1.52 13.46 2.64
CA GLN A 123 1.06 12.12 3.01
C GLN A 123 -0.43 11.94 2.73
N VAL A 124 -1.24 12.97 3.02
CA VAL A 124 -2.66 12.99 2.63
C VAL A 124 -2.84 12.80 1.11
N ARG A 125 -1.98 13.43 0.29
CA ARG A 125 -1.99 13.25 -1.17
C ARG A 125 -1.61 11.83 -1.59
N VAL A 126 -0.60 11.25 -0.96
CA VAL A 126 -0.18 9.86 -1.22
C VAL A 126 -1.33 8.89 -0.95
N LEU A 127 -2.01 9.03 0.20
CA LEU A 127 -3.16 8.18 0.53
C LEU A 127 -4.31 8.30 -0.49
N ILE A 128 -4.64 9.52 -0.94
CA ILE A 128 -5.65 9.72 -1.99
C ILE A 128 -5.28 8.98 -3.29
N ILE A 129 -4.02 9.10 -3.72
CA ILE A 129 -3.52 8.43 -4.93
C ILE A 129 -3.61 6.91 -4.75
N ALA A 130 -3.16 6.40 -3.60
CA ALA A 130 -3.16 4.98 -3.31
C ALA A 130 -4.58 4.40 -3.25
N LEU A 131 -5.52 5.08 -2.58
CA LEU A 131 -6.94 4.70 -2.54
C LEU A 131 -7.54 4.60 -3.94
N ARG A 132 -7.30 5.61 -4.79
CA ARG A 132 -7.77 5.61 -6.18
C ARG A 132 -7.16 4.49 -7.02
N SER A 133 -5.95 4.05 -6.69
CA SER A 133 -5.30 2.92 -7.39
C SER A 133 -6.01 1.57 -7.17
N LEU A 134 -6.91 1.47 -6.19
CA LEU A 134 -7.72 0.27 -5.96
C LEU A 134 -8.91 0.15 -6.92
N VAL A 135 -9.40 1.26 -7.49
CA VAL A 135 -10.59 1.26 -8.35
C VAL A 135 -10.40 0.40 -9.61
N PRO A 136 -9.27 0.45 -10.34
CA PRO A 136 -9.03 -0.44 -11.47
C PRO A 136 -8.93 -1.92 -11.07
N VAL A 137 -8.53 -2.21 -9.82
CA VAL A 137 -8.37 -3.57 -9.29
C VAL A 137 -9.71 -4.15 -8.87
N ILE A 138 -10.53 -3.38 -8.16
CA ILE A 138 -11.85 -3.78 -7.67
C ILE A 138 -12.87 -2.67 -7.99
N PRO A 139 -13.42 -2.62 -9.23
CA PRO A 139 -14.28 -1.52 -9.68
C PRO A 139 -15.52 -1.28 -8.81
N SER A 140 -16.07 -2.34 -8.19
CA SER A 140 -17.21 -2.22 -7.28
C SER A 140 -16.95 -1.39 -6.03
N THR A 141 -15.70 -1.07 -5.72
CA THR A 141 -15.31 -0.26 -4.55
C THR A 141 -15.34 1.25 -4.82
N GLU A 142 -15.47 1.68 -6.08
CA GLU A 142 -15.38 3.10 -6.47
C GLU A 142 -16.22 4.06 -5.62
N PRO A 143 -17.51 3.80 -5.33
CA PRO A 143 -18.32 4.73 -4.53
C PRO A 143 -17.79 4.90 -3.10
N ARG A 144 -17.25 3.82 -2.51
CA ARG A 144 -16.68 3.85 -1.16
C ARG A 144 -15.32 4.54 -1.14
N ILE A 145 -14.47 4.25 -2.12
CA ILE A 145 -13.18 4.92 -2.28
C ILE A 145 -13.37 6.43 -2.47
N ALA A 146 -14.34 6.85 -3.27
CA ALA A 146 -14.68 8.27 -3.43
C ALA A 146 -15.14 8.91 -2.11
N ALA A 147 -15.89 8.19 -1.28
CA ALA A 147 -16.30 8.67 0.05
C ALA A 147 -15.10 8.84 0.99
N PHE A 148 -14.10 7.96 0.92
CA PHE A 148 -12.86 8.05 1.71
C PHE A 148 -11.97 9.22 1.27
N CYS A 149 -11.90 9.50 -0.04
CA CYS A 149 -11.09 10.60 -0.57
C CYS A 149 -11.64 11.99 -0.19
N ARG A 150 -12.96 12.16 -0.07
CA ARG A 150 -13.59 13.46 0.19
C ARG A 150 -13.04 14.20 1.43
N PRO A 151 -13.03 13.62 2.65
CA PRO A 151 -12.47 14.32 3.82
C PRO A 151 -10.96 14.56 3.72
N LEU A 152 -10.22 13.73 2.97
CA LEU A 152 -8.80 13.94 2.71
C LEU A 152 -8.57 15.14 1.79
N GLU A 153 -9.40 15.29 0.75
CA GLU A 153 -9.35 16.42 -0.18
C GLU A 153 -9.70 17.73 0.52
N GLU A 154 -10.75 17.74 1.35
CA GLU A 154 -11.15 18.90 2.14
C GLU A 154 -9.98 19.44 2.98
N ARG A 155 -9.20 18.56 3.61
CA ARG A 155 -8.00 18.96 4.37
C ARG A 155 -6.93 19.64 3.55
N LEU A 156 -6.76 19.26 2.28
CA LEU A 156 -5.78 19.89 1.41
C LEU A 156 -6.22 21.29 0.95
N THR A 157 -7.50 21.62 1.09
CA THR A 157 -8.05 22.93 0.72
C THR A 157 -8.06 23.93 1.88
N VAL A 158 -8.01 23.47 3.14
CA VAL A 158 -7.92 24.34 4.31
C VAL A 158 -6.48 24.88 4.42
N PRO A 159 -6.25 26.21 4.34
CA PRO A 159 -4.91 26.75 4.57
C PRO A 159 -4.48 26.46 6.01
N ALA A 160 -3.22 26.04 6.19
CA ALA A 160 -2.66 25.82 7.53
C ALA A 160 -2.79 27.12 8.37
N PRO A 161 -3.14 27.03 9.67
CA PRO A 161 -3.27 28.18 10.54
C PRO A 161 -1.95 28.94 10.71
#